data_AF-A0AAN0NHS7-F1
#
_entry.id   AF-A0AAN0NHS7-F1
#
_cell.length_a   1.000
_cell.length_b   1.000
_cell.length_c   1.000
_cell.angle_alpha   90.00
_cell.angle_beta   90.00
_cell.angle_gamma   90.00
#
_symmetry.space_group_name_H-M   'P 1'
#
loop_
_entity.id
_entity.type
_entity.pdbx_description
1 polymer ?
#
loop_
_entity_poly.entity_id
_entity_poly.type
_entity_poly.pdbx_seq_one_letter_code
_entity_poly.pdbx_strand_id
1 'polypeptide(L)' 'MWRLIKILSFLIVLAGVGLVAYAYIGPVFFPADFAAPTQEVSNPVTLETN' A
#
# COMPACT_ATOMS: atom_id res chain seq x y z
N MET A 1 -28.69 -12.85 -11.98
CA MET A 1 -27.32 -12.94 -11.41
C MET A 1 -26.27 -12.19 -12.22
N TRP A 2 -26.26 -12.31 -13.56
CA TRP A 2 -25.29 -11.62 -14.42
C TRP A 2 -25.22 -10.09 -14.27
N ARG A 3 -26.37 -9.43 -14.02
CA ARG A 3 -26.43 -7.98 -13.77
C ARG A 3 -25.64 -7.55 -12.52
N LEU A 4 -25.69 -8.36 -11.44
CA LEU A 4 -24.97 -8.08 -10.21
C LEU A 4 -23.47 -8.29 -10.39
N ILE A 5 -23.07 -9.35 -11.10
CA ILE A 5 -21.67 -9.63 -11.41
C ILE A 5 -21.05 -8.47 -12.20
N LYS A 6 -21.73 -7.93 -13.21
CA LYS A 6 -21.25 -6.78 -13.98
C LYS A 6 -21.01 -5.54 -13.10
N ILE A 7 -21.92 -5.26 -12.17
CA ILE A 7 -21.78 -4.15 -11.22
C ILE A 7 -20.61 -4.42 -10.28
N LEU A 8 -20.49 -5.62 -9.74
CA LEU A 8 -19.41 -5.98 -8.83
C LEU A 8 -18.04 -5.87 -9.50
N SER A 9 -17.90 -6.35 -10.73
CA SER A 9 -16.68 -6.20 -11.52
C SER A 9 -16.31 -4.72 -11.73
N PHE A 10 -17.29 -3.86 -12.03
CA PHE A 10 -17.06 -2.42 -12.14
C PHE A 10 -16.59 -1.81 -10.81
N LEU A 11 -17.23 -2.19 -9.70
CA LEU A 11 -16.84 -1.69 -8.37
C LEU A 11 -15.44 -2.16 -7.96
N ILE A 12 -15.03 -3.37 -8.32
CA ILE A 12 -13.67 -3.86 -8.07
C ILE A 12 -12.64 -3.00 -8.81
N VAL A 13 -12.90 -2.67 -10.09
CA VAL A 13 -12.02 -1.79 -10.85
C VAL A 13 -11.98 -0.39 -10.23
N LEU A 14 -13.14 0.16 -9.85
CA LEU A 14 -13.23 1.46 -9.21
C LEU A 14 -12.47 1.51 -7.87
N ALA A 15 -12.59 0.45 -7.06
CA ALA A 15 -11.85 0.32 -5.81
C ALA A 15 -10.34 0.24 -6.08
N GLY A 16 -9.91 -0.53 -7.09
CA GLY A 16 -8.51 -0.60 -7.51
C GLY A 16 -7.95 0.76 -7.90
N VAL A 17 -8.69 1.53 -8.72
CA VAL A 17 -8.30 2.90 -9.09
C VAL A 17 -8.24 3.81 -7.86
N GLY A 18 -9.18 3.68 -6.92
CA GLY A 18 -9.17 4.43 -5.66
C GLY A 18 -7.93 4.16 -4.81
N LEU A 19 -7.49 2.91 -4.71
CA LEU A 19 -6.25 2.55 -4.01
C LEU A 19 -5.01 3.13 -4.69
N VAL A 20 -4.97 3.08 -6.03
CA VAL A 20 -3.88 3.70 -6.80
C VAL A 20 -3.85 5.21 -6.57
N ALA A 21 -5.00 5.89 -6.67
CA ALA A 21 -5.09 7.32 -6.41
C ALA A 21 -4.65 7.67 -4.98
N TYR A 22 -5.06 6.88 -3.98
CA TYR A 22 -4.63 7.06 -2.59
C TYR A 22 -3.11 6.87 -2.43
N ALA A 23 -2.48 5.93 -3.12
CA ALA A 23 -1.03 5.76 -3.07
C ALA A 23 -0.26 6.98 -3.63
N TYR A 24 -0.78 7.64 -4.67
CA TYR A 24 -0.12 8.80 -5.29
C TYR A 24 -0.44 10.14 -4.61
N ILE A 25 -1.69 10.31 -4.17
CA ILE A 25 -2.18 11.57 -3.59
C ILE A 25 -2.08 11.54 -2.06
N GLY A 26 -2.12 10.36 -1.45
CA GLY A 26 -2.04 10.15 0.00
C GLY A 26 -0.85 10.82 0.67
N PRO A 27 0.39 10.78 0.12
CA PRO A 27 1.53 11.47 0.71
C PRO A 27 1.33 12.99 0.87
N VAL A 28 0.48 13.61 0.03
CA VAL A 28 0.20 15.06 0.09
C VAL A 28 -0.77 15.40 1.21
N PHE A 29 -1.77 14.54 1.47
CA PHE A 29 -2.83 14.80 2.45
C PHE A 29 -2.61 14.10 3.81
N PHE A 30 -1.87 12.99 3.81
CA PHE A 30 -1.61 12.13 4.96
C PHE A 30 -0.12 11.79 5.11
N PRO A 31 0.79 12.78 5.12
CA PRO A 31 2.23 12.54 5.02
C PRO A 31 2.80 11.61 6.12
N ALA A 32 2.18 11.57 7.30
CA ALA A 32 2.60 10.71 8.40
C ALA A 32 2.45 9.22 8.08
N ASP A 33 1.40 8.81 7.36
CA ASP A 33 1.14 7.41 7.00
C ASP A 33 2.12 6.88 5.94
N PHE A 34 2.79 7.80 5.22
CA PHE A 34 3.74 7.50 4.15
C PHE A 34 5.20 7.84 4.53
N ALA A 35 5.45 8.28 5.76
CA ALA A 35 6.78 8.64 6.21
C ALA A 35 7.65 7.38 6.42
N ALA A 36 8.90 7.44 5.98
CA ALA A 36 9.88 6.40 6.31
C ALA A 36 10.19 6.42 7.82
N PRO A 37 10.54 5.27 8.42
CA PRO A 37 11.08 5.23 9.78
C PRO A 37 12.26 6.19 9.91
N THR A 38 12.19 7.10 10.88
CA THR A 38 13.19 8.17 11.06
C THR A 38 14.38 7.75 11.91
N GLN A 39 14.27 6.64 12.63
CA GLN A 39 15.33 6.09 13.46
C GLN A 39 16.04 4.97 12.71
N GLU A 40 17.37 4.97 12.79
CA GLU A 40 18.18 3.87 12.28
C GLU A 40 17.90 2.60 13.07
N VAL A 41 17.57 1.51 12.37
CA VAL A 41 17.34 0.19 12.96
C VAL A 41 18.49 -0.72 12.57
N SER A 42 19.41 -0.96 13.51
CA SER A 42 20.52 -1.89 13.35
C SER A 42 20.29 -3.16 14.15
N ASN A 43 20.45 -4.33 13.53
CA ASN A 43 20.42 -5.62 14.21
C ASN A 43 21.81 -6.28 14.15
N PRO A 44 22.29 -6.87 15.26
CA PRO A 44 23.55 -7.61 15.24
C PRO A 44 23.40 -8.86 14.35
N VAL A 45 24.38 -9.07 13.45
CA VAL A 45 24.45 -10.27 12.61
C VAL A 45 25.62 -11.13 13.11
N THR A 46 25.34 -12.38 13.46
CA THR A 46 26.37 -13.37 13.79
C THR A 46 26.96 -13.94 12.51
N LEU A 47 28.28 -13.80 12.33
CA LEU A 47 29.00 -14.37 11.19
C LEU A 47 29.69 -15.67 11.63
N GLU A 48 29.16 -16.81 11.18
CA GLU A 48 29.82 -18.11 11.35
C GLU A 48 30.97 -18.23 10.33
N THR A 49 32.16 -18.62 10.80
CA THR A 49 33.34 -18.89 9.95
C THR A 49 33.64 -20.39 10.00
N ASN A 50 34.00 -20.98 8.84
CA ASN A 50 34.40 -22.40 8.72
C ASN A 50 35.81 -22.67 9.24
#